data_AF-A0A239I2Z9-F1
#
_entry.id   AF-A0A239I2Z9-F1
#
_cell.length_a   1.000
_cell.length_b   1.000
_cell.length_c   1.000
_cell.angle_alpha   90.00
_cell.angle_beta   90.00
_cell.angle_gamma   90.00
#
_symmetry.space_group_name_H-M   'P 1'
#
loop_
_entity.id
_entity.type
_entity.pdbx_description
1 polymer ?
#
loop_
_entity_poly.entity_id
_entity_poly.type
_entity_poly.pdbx_seq_one_letter_code
_entity_poly.pdbx_strand_id
1 'polypeptide(L)'
;MAEPLARLLDAVGSVTSALLADEQPGDDALDVVAEQARALVGADAGLVLLPTVEGGLEVVAVSAEQPAGLVGTVLEADSPPVAPLMAGEPVFVEDASTDARMTTAIAPRFGACMMLPLQSSGHVMGALALPRAHGVPGFTEDERFVATQFAAQAALALLLAGAQRDRNRLAVYEERDRIARDLHDLVIQRLFATGLMLQGARRKALPPDAEEGIAHAVEELDATIQEVRTAIFALQQEPRDDAPAGLRAQVLRETGSAARGLGFPPSVRFVGPVDHRVGALSARNLVAALREALSNVQRHAGATWVEVVLDATAVLSDGREGVRLIVSDDGVGIPETGRRSGLRNLARRAESLGGESIFGPGPDGKGTTLAWEAPL
;
A
#
# COMPACT_ATOMS: atom_id res chain seq x y z
N MET A 1 -31.67 -29.59 -23.51
CA MET A 1 -31.74 -29.33 -22.06
C MET A 1 -30.52 -29.88 -21.28
N ALA A 2 -30.10 -31.14 -21.46
CA ALA A 2 -28.97 -31.70 -20.68
C ALA A 2 -27.57 -31.13 -21.07
N GLU A 3 -27.33 -30.91 -22.36
CA GLU A 3 -26.02 -30.46 -22.88
C GLU A 3 -25.66 -28.99 -22.57
N PRO A 4 -26.61 -28.03 -22.58
CA PRO A 4 -26.32 -26.66 -22.12
C PRO A 4 -26.03 -26.57 -20.61
N LEU A 5 -26.70 -27.38 -19.79
CA LEU A 5 -26.48 -27.41 -18.34
C LEU A 5 -25.12 -28.00 -17.97
N ALA A 6 -24.68 -29.05 -18.67
CA ALA A 6 -23.36 -29.64 -18.45
C ALA A 6 -22.23 -28.63 -18.74
N ARG A 7 -22.30 -27.92 -19.87
CA ARG A 7 -21.34 -26.87 -20.22
C ARG A 7 -21.30 -25.73 -19.21
N LEU A 8 -22.46 -25.33 -18.67
CA LEU A 8 -22.53 -24.33 -17.62
C LEU A 8 -21.81 -24.79 -16.34
N LEU A 9 -22.01 -26.04 -15.92
CA LEU A 9 -21.38 -26.60 -14.72
C LEU A 9 -19.87 -26.71 -14.87
N ASP A 10 -19.38 -27.15 -16.03
CA ASP A 10 -17.94 -27.26 -16.32
C ASP A 10 -17.27 -25.87 -16.34
N ALA A 11 -17.94 -24.87 -16.93
CA ALA A 11 -17.46 -23.49 -16.98
C ALA A 11 -17.35 -22.88 -15.58
N VAL A 12 -18.37 -23.07 -14.73
CA VAL A 12 -18.36 -22.61 -13.33
C VAL A 12 -17.29 -23.35 -12.50
N GLY A 13 -17.13 -24.67 -12.73
CA GLY A 13 -16.06 -25.47 -12.12
C GLY A 13 -14.66 -24.97 -12.45
N SER A 14 -14.44 -24.52 -13.69
CA SER A 14 -13.16 -23.98 -14.13
C SER A 14 -12.84 -22.62 -13.50
N VAL A 15 -13.83 -21.70 -13.46
CA VAL A 15 -13.68 -20.40 -12.78
C VAL A 15 -13.38 -20.58 -11.29
N THR A 16 -14.14 -21.43 -10.61
CA THR A 16 -13.92 -21.71 -9.17
C THR A 16 -12.57 -22.34 -8.90
N SER A 17 -12.09 -23.24 -9.77
CA SER A 17 -10.76 -23.84 -9.65
C SER A 17 -9.65 -22.81 -9.83
N ALA A 18 -9.76 -21.93 -10.83
CA ALA A 18 -8.79 -20.84 -11.05
C ALA A 18 -8.74 -19.87 -9.87
N LEU A 19 -9.90 -19.54 -9.28
CA LEU A 19 -9.98 -18.68 -8.10
C LEU A 19 -9.34 -19.29 -6.84
N LEU A 20 -9.30 -20.62 -6.73
CA LEU A 20 -8.75 -21.35 -5.60
C LEU A 20 -7.26 -21.69 -5.76
N ALA A 21 -6.76 -21.74 -6.99
CA ALA A 21 -5.40 -22.23 -7.29
C ALA A 21 -4.29 -21.24 -6.92
N ASP A 22 -4.60 -20.00 -6.56
CA ASP A 22 -3.61 -18.93 -6.67
C ASP A 22 -3.38 -18.11 -5.39
N GLU A 23 -2.10 -17.89 -5.10
CA GLU A 23 -1.56 -17.08 -4.00
C GLU A 23 -1.34 -15.60 -4.44
N GLN A 24 -1.39 -15.26 -5.74
CA GLN A 24 -1.52 -13.88 -6.26
C GLN A 24 -2.20 -13.81 -7.67
N PRO A 25 -3.53 -13.58 -7.77
CA PRO A 25 -4.08 -13.01 -9.02
C PRO A 25 -5.35 -12.12 -8.85
N GLY A 26 -5.27 -10.90 -9.37
CA GLY A 26 -6.48 -10.19 -9.82
C GLY A 26 -6.85 -10.60 -11.24
N ASP A 27 -5.84 -10.77 -12.09
CA ASP A 27 -6.00 -10.82 -13.55
C ASP A 27 -6.36 -12.23 -14.07
N ASP A 28 -5.68 -13.29 -13.61
CA ASP A 28 -5.90 -14.65 -14.12
C ASP A 28 -7.34 -15.17 -13.97
N ALA A 29 -8.03 -14.81 -12.88
CA ALA A 29 -9.40 -15.26 -12.68
C ALA A 29 -10.42 -14.57 -13.59
N LEU A 30 -10.20 -13.28 -13.89
CA LEU A 30 -11.05 -12.53 -14.81
C LEU A 30 -10.82 -12.99 -16.25
N ASP A 31 -9.58 -13.36 -16.60
CA ASP A 31 -9.25 -13.98 -17.89
C ASP A 31 -9.95 -15.33 -18.07
N VAL A 32 -9.97 -16.17 -17.03
CA VAL A 32 -10.72 -17.45 -17.06
C VAL A 32 -12.23 -17.20 -17.21
N VAL A 33 -12.80 -16.20 -16.53
CA VAL A 33 -14.22 -15.82 -16.72
C VAL A 33 -14.48 -15.41 -18.16
N ALA A 34 -13.62 -14.57 -18.75
CA ALA A 34 -13.72 -14.15 -20.14
C ALA A 34 -13.65 -15.33 -21.12
N GLU A 35 -12.70 -16.24 -20.92
CA GLU A 35 -12.50 -17.44 -21.75
C GLU A 35 -13.69 -18.41 -21.68
N GLN A 36 -14.13 -18.74 -20.46
CA GLN A 36 -15.21 -19.69 -20.26
C GLN A 36 -16.54 -19.14 -20.78
N ALA A 37 -16.82 -17.86 -20.57
CA ALA A 37 -18.00 -17.21 -21.13
C ALA A 37 -17.99 -17.23 -22.66
N ARG A 38 -16.85 -16.91 -23.27
CA ARG A 38 -16.66 -16.93 -24.73
C ARG A 38 -16.95 -18.33 -25.30
N ALA A 39 -16.37 -19.36 -24.70
CA ALA A 39 -16.56 -20.75 -25.13
C ALA A 39 -18.00 -21.25 -24.94
N LEU A 40 -18.66 -20.83 -23.85
CA LEU A 40 -20.01 -21.29 -23.47
C LEU A 40 -21.07 -20.98 -24.54
N VAL A 41 -21.00 -19.80 -25.15
CA VAL A 41 -21.97 -19.35 -26.18
C VAL A 41 -21.36 -19.19 -27.58
N GLY A 42 -20.12 -19.63 -27.78
CA GLY A 42 -19.44 -19.48 -29.07
C GLY A 42 -19.36 -18.01 -29.50
N ALA A 43 -18.91 -17.13 -28.60
CA ALA A 43 -18.60 -15.75 -28.93
C ALA A 43 -17.19 -15.63 -29.53
N ASP A 44 -16.94 -14.56 -30.27
CA ASP A 44 -15.63 -14.31 -30.88
C ASP A 44 -14.66 -13.65 -29.88
N ALA A 45 -15.20 -12.94 -28.90
CA ALA A 45 -14.47 -12.49 -27.73
C ALA A 45 -15.30 -12.61 -26.44
N GLY A 46 -14.62 -12.69 -25.31
CA GLY A 46 -15.15 -12.45 -23.98
C GLY A 46 -14.38 -11.31 -23.34
N LEU A 47 -15.09 -10.31 -22.83
CA LEU A 47 -14.51 -9.11 -22.23
C LEU A 47 -15.10 -8.94 -20.83
N VAL A 48 -14.26 -8.85 -19.81
CA VAL A 48 -14.71 -8.45 -18.47
C VAL A 48 -14.44 -6.97 -18.27
N LEU A 49 -15.47 -6.26 -17.86
CA LEU A 49 -15.43 -4.83 -17.60
C LEU A 49 -15.66 -4.55 -16.12
N LEU A 50 -14.84 -3.70 -15.52
CA LEU A 50 -14.98 -3.28 -14.13
C LEU A 50 -15.29 -1.78 -14.03
N PRO A 51 -16.01 -1.32 -12.99
CA PRO A 51 -16.30 0.09 -12.76
C PRO A 51 -15.04 0.93 -12.60
N THR A 52 -15.00 2.09 -13.26
CA THR A 52 -13.93 3.07 -13.09
C THR A 52 -14.29 4.09 -12.01
N VAL A 53 -13.29 4.84 -11.53
CA VAL A 53 -13.51 5.96 -10.59
C VAL A 53 -14.39 7.07 -11.16
N GLU A 54 -14.44 7.19 -12.48
CA GLU A 54 -15.24 8.17 -13.23
C GLU A 54 -16.69 7.69 -13.46
N GLY A 55 -17.03 6.47 -13.03
CA GLY A 55 -18.39 5.90 -13.12
C GLY A 55 -18.68 5.18 -14.44
N GLY A 56 -17.67 5.01 -15.30
CA GLY A 56 -17.72 4.19 -16.51
C GLY A 56 -17.38 2.73 -16.25
N LEU A 57 -17.17 1.98 -17.34
CA LEU A 57 -16.74 0.57 -17.31
C LEU A 57 -15.48 0.41 -18.18
N GLU A 58 -14.41 -0.14 -17.63
CA GLU A 58 -13.16 -0.40 -18.34
C GLU A 58 -12.96 -1.89 -18.57
N VAL A 59 -12.55 -2.27 -19.79
CA VAL A 59 -12.17 -3.64 -20.12
C VAL A 59 -10.83 -3.98 -19.46
N VAL A 60 -10.85 -4.88 -18.47
CA VAL A 60 -9.65 -5.29 -17.73
C VAL A 60 -9.13 -6.67 -18.12
N ALA A 61 -10.00 -7.55 -18.62
CA ALA A 61 -9.65 -8.91 -19.01
C ALA A 61 -10.30 -9.28 -20.34
N VAL A 62 -9.57 -10.03 -21.17
CA VAL A 62 -9.94 -10.30 -22.57
C VAL A 62 -9.56 -11.72 -22.98
N SER A 63 -10.53 -12.47 -23.48
CA SER A 63 -10.29 -13.67 -24.27
C SER A 63 -10.76 -13.44 -25.70
N ALA A 64 -9.85 -13.44 -26.68
CA ALA A 64 -10.17 -13.28 -28.10
C ALA A 64 -9.04 -13.88 -28.95
N GLU A 65 -9.30 -14.17 -30.24
CA GLU A 65 -8.20 -14.51 -31.17
C GLU A 65 -7.29 -13.31 -31.45
N GLN A 66 -7.84 -12.09 -31.42
CA GLN A 66 -7.12 -10.84 -31.63
C GLN A 66 -7.34 -9.88 -30.45
N PRO A 67 -6.61 -10.07 -29.33
CA PRO A 67 -6.81 -9.27 -28.11
C PRO A 67 -6.27 -7.83 -28.20
N ALA A 68 -5.45 -7.53 -29.22
CA ALA A 68 -4.76 -6.25 -29.35
C ALA A 68 -5.73 -5.05 -29.44
N GLY A 69 -5.57 -4.12 -28.48
CA GLY A 69 -6.36 -2.89 -28.39
C GLY A 69 -7.77 -3.08 -27.81
N LEU A 70 -8.04 -4.21 -27.14
CA LEU A 70 -9.30 -4.44 -26.42
C LEU A 70 -9.19 -4.08 -24.93
N VAL A 71 -8.11 -4.51 -24.26
CA VAL A 71 -7.81 -4.14 -22.86
C VAL A 71 -7.60 -2.62 -22.74
N GLY A 72 -8.13 -2.02 -21.68
CA GLY A 72 -8.10 -0.58 -21.43
C GLY A 72 -9.14 0.23 -22.21
N THR A 73 -10.02 -0.43 -22.97
CA THR A 73 -11.16 0.26 -23.58
C THR A 73 -12.16 0.66 -22.51
N VAL A 74 -12.52 1.94 -22.49
CA VAL A 74 -13.47 2.50 -21.53
C VAL A 74 -14.82 2.78 -22.21
N LEU A 75 -15.90 2.38 -21.54
CA LEU A 75 -17.24 2.89 -21.77
C LEU A 75 -17.45 4.02 -20.76
N GLU A 76 -17.53 5.24 -21.25
CA GLU A 76 -17.77 6.43 -20.44
C GLU A 76 -19.08 6.31 -19.65
N ALA A 77 -19.18 7.00 -18.50
CA ALA A 77 -20.33 6.90 -17.60
C ALA A 77 -21.69 7.24 -18.27
N ASP A 78 -21.68 8.11 -19.28
CA ASP A 78 -22.84 8.52 -20.06
C ASP A 78 -23.14 7.58 -21.26
N SER A 79 -22.29 6.58 -21.49
CA SER A 79 -22.49 5.60 -22.56
C SER A 79 -23.79 4.82 -22.32
N PRO A 80 -24.69 4.72 -23.32
CA PRO A 80 -26.01 4.13 -23.12
C PRO A 80 -26.06 2.71 -22.50
N PRO A 81 -25.08 1.82 -22.72
CA PRO A 81 -25.06 0.50 -22.06
C PRO A 81 -24.73 0.54 -20.57
N VAL A 82 -24.06 1.59 -20.06
CA VAL A 82 -23.52 1.61 -18.69
C VAL A 82 -24.65 1.66 -17.64
N ALA A 83 -25.62 2.56 -17.79
CA ALA A 83 -26.67 2.71 -16.80
C ALA A 83 -27.53 1.44 -16.60
N PRO A 84 -28.01 0.74 -17.65
CA PRO A 84 -28.71 -0.54 -17.50
C PRO A 84 -27.83 -1.61 -16.86
N LEU A 85 -26.57 -1.75 -17.28
CA LEU A 85 -25.65 -2.76 -16.72
C LEU A 85 -25.42 -2.54 -15.22
N MET A 86 -25.21 -1.29 -14.81
CA MET A 86 -25.04 -0.94 -13.39
C MET A 86 -26.35 -1.07 -12.59
N ALA A 87 -27.51 -1.06 -13.24
CA ALA A 87 -28.80 -1.37 -12.65
C ALA A 87 -29.10 -2.89 -12.61
N GLY A 88 -28.20 -3.73 -13.11
CA GLY A 88 -28.38 -5.18 -13.14
C GLY A 88 -29.22 -5.69 -14.31
N GLU A 89 -29.39 -4.88 -15.36
CA GLU A 89 -30.14 -5.21 -16.57
C GLU A 89 -29.19 -5.60 -17.72
N PRO A 90 -29.39 -6.76 -18.38
CA PRO A 90 -28.59 -7.15 -19.52
C PRO A 90 -28.90 -6.30 -20.77
N VAL A 91 -27.88 -6.02 -21.56
CA VAL A 91 -27.99 -5.25 -22.82
C VAL A 91 -27.69 -6.16 -23.99
N PHE A 92 -28.62 -6.22 -24.95
CA PHE A 92 -28.46 -6.97 -26.20
C PHE A 92 -28.45 -6.00 -27.39
N VAL A 93 -27.49 -6.21 -28.28
CA VAL A 93 -27.27 -5.42 -29.49
C VAL A 93 -27.22 -6.37 -30.68
N GLU A 94 -27.98 -6.08 -31.73
CA GLU A 94 -28.02 -6.91 -32.94
C GLU A 94 -26.77 -6.71 -33.81
N ASP A 95 -26.23 -5.49 -33.87
CA ASP A 95 -25.00 -5.16 -34.58
C ASP A 95 -24.30 -3.96 -33.92
N ALA A 96 -23.17 -4.22 -33.26
CA ALA A 96 -22.42 -3.21 -32.53
C ALA A 96 -21.77 -2.15 -33.43
N SER A 97 -21.59 -2.43 -34.73
CA SER A 97 -21.00 -1.46 -35.66
C SER A 97 -21.97 -0.36 -36.10
N THR A 98 -23.28 -0.61 -35.98
CA THR A 98 -24.33 0.31 -36.44
C THR A 98 -25.25 0.80 -35.32
N ASP A 99 -25.26 0.14 -34.16
CA ASP A 99 -26.09 0.54 -33.02
C ASP A 99 -25.57 1.82 -32.36
N ALA A 100 -26.42 2.85 -32.28
CA ALA A 100 -26.08 4.15 -31.71
C ALA A 100 -25.67 4.10 -30.22
N ARG A 101 -25.97 3.00 -29.52
CA ARG A 101 -25.54 2.77 -28.14
C ARG A 101 -24.06 2.41 -28.02
N MET A 102 -23.42 1.98 -29.11
CA MET A 102 -22.05 1.52 -29.13
C MET A 102 -21.10 2.64 -29.59
N THR A 103 -20.47 3.32 -28.64
CA THR A 103 -19.65 4.52 -28.87
C THR A 103 -18.15 4.27 -28.87
N THR A 104 -17.71 3.06 -28.50
CA THR A 104 -16.29 2.74 -28.33
C THR A 104 -15.58 2.55 -29.69
N ALA A 105 -14.28 2.83 -29.73
CA ALA A 105 -13.47 2.65 -30.95
C ALA A 105 -13.38 1.18 -31.43
N ILE A 106 -13.67 0.22 -30.55
CA ILE A 106 -13.66 -1.21 -30.87
C ILE A 106 -15.01 -1.71 -31.40
N ALA A 107 -16.11 -0.95 -31.22
CA ALA A 107 -17.45 -1.37 -31.61
C ALA A 107 -17.58 -1.76 -33.10
N PRO A 108 -16.96 -1.04 -34.07
CA PRO A 108 -17.02 -1.40 -35.48
C PRO A 108 -16.43 -2.78 -35.83
N ARG A 109 -15.62 -3.37 -34.93
CA ARG A 109 -15.00 -4.68 -35.15
C ARG A 109 -15.99 -5.84 -35.01
N PHE A 110 -17.16 -5.61 -34.42
CA PHE A 110 -18.08 -6.66 -34.00
C PHE A 110 -19.49 -6.46 -34.56
N GLY A 111 -20.20 -7.59 -34.73
CA GLY A 111 -21.62 -7.66 -35.04
C GLY A 111 -22.45 -7.76 -33.77
N ALA A 112 -23.26 -8.81 -33.63
CA ALA A 112 -24.12 -9.00 -32.46
C ALA A 112 -23.33 -9.02 -31.15
N CYS A 113 -23.83 -8.33 -30.12
CA CYS A 113 -23.18 -8.23 -28.82
C CYS A 113 -24.17 -8.44 -27.68
N MET A 114 -23.75 -9.22 -26.70
CA MET A 114 -24.48 -9.46 -25.46
C MET A 114 -23.64 -8.93 -24.30
N MET A 115 -24.19 -8.05 -23.48
CA MET A 115 -23.54 -7.51 -22.29
C MET A 115 -24.36 -7.88 -21.07
N LEU A 116 -23.73 -8.53 -20.10
CA LEU A 116 -24.37 -9.12 -18.94
C LEU A 116 -23.77 -8.52 -17.67
N PRO A 117 -24.57 -8.08 -16.70
CA PRO A 117 -24.06 -7.60 -15.43
C PRO A 117 -23.43 -8.76 -14.64
N LEU A 118 -22.23 -8.53 -14.12
CA LEU A 118 -21.61 -9.40 -13.13
C LEU A 118 -22.14 -8.99 -11.75
N GLN A 119 -23.28 -9.55 -11.36
CA GLN A 119 -23.96 -9.18 -10.13
C GLN A 119 -24.24 -10.35 -9.20
N SER A 120 -24.16 -10.10 -7.89
CA SER A 120 -24.56 -11.02 -6.84
C SER A 120 -25.27 -10.25 -5.73
N SER A 121 -26.40 -10.77 -5.24
CA SER A 121 -27.16 -10.19 -4.12
C SER A 121 -27.50 -8.69 -4.27
N GLY A 122 -27.76 -8.23 -5.50
CA GLY A 122 -28.11 -6.83 -5.79
C GLY A 122 -26.91 -5.88 -5.87
N HIS A 123 -25.68 -6.39 -5.79
CA HIS A 123 -24.46 -5.63 -6.02
C HIS A 123 -23.86 -5.98 -7.38
N VAL A 124 -23.70 -4.97 -8.24
CA VAL A 124 -23.05 -5.10 -9.56
C VAL A 124 -21.57 -4.81 -9.41
N MET A 125 -20.73 -5.80 -9.71
CA MET A 125 -19.27 -5.69 -9.64
C MET A 125 -18.66 -5.26 -10.99
N GLY A 126 -19.42 -5.33 -12.08
CA GLY A 126 -18.95 -5.05 -13.42
C GLY A 126 -19.88 -5.64 -14.47
N ALA A 127 -19.35 -5.86 -15.67
CA ALA A 127 -20.07 -6.44 -16.78
C ALA A 127 -19.22 -7.45 -17.56
N LEU A 128 -19.88 -8.36 -18.26
CA LEU A 128 -19.30 -9.33 -19.17
C LEU A 128 -19.87 -9.05 -20.56
N ALA A 129 -19.03 -8.68 -21.51
CA ALA A 129 -19.42 -8.49 -22.90
C ALA A 129 -18.94 -9.65 -23.78
N LEU A 130 -19.85 -10.14 -24.61
CA LEU A 130 -19.69 -11.30 -25.48
C LEU A 130 -20.06 -10.89 -26.91
N PRO A 131 -19.16 -10.21 -27.64
CA PRO A 131 -19.40 -9.88 -29.03
C PRO A 131 -19.14 -11.06 -29.97
N ARG A 132 -19.87 -11.07 -31.08
CA ARG A 132 -19.66 -11.95 -32.24
C ARG A 132 -19.12 -11.17 -33.42
N ALA A 133 -18.49 -11.86 -34.36
CA ALA A 133 -18.03 -11.32 -35.62
C ALA A 133 -19.21 -10.90 -36.52
N HIS A 134 -18.89 -10.12 -37.55
CA HIS A 134 -19.86 -9.67 -38.54
C HIS A 134 -20.54 -10.82 -39.28
N GLY A 135 -21.84 -10.69 -39.51
CA GLY A 135 -22.64 -11.67 -40.25
C GLY A 135 -22.97 -12.96 -39.48
N VAL A 136 -22.53 -13.10 -38.23
CA VAL A 136 -22.93 -14.20 -37.36
C VAL A 136 -24.32 -13.89 -36.76
N PRO A 137 -25.27 -14.85 -36.74
CA PRO A 137 -26.57 -14.64 -36.11
C PRO A 137 -26.46 -14.18 -34.65
N GLY A 138 -27.42 -13.36 -34.23
CA GLY A 138 -27.55 -12.93 -32.85
C GLY A 138 -27.82 -14.09 -31.88
N PHE A 139 -27.76 -13.79 -30.58
CA PHE A 139 -27.94 -14.78 -29.52
C PHE A 139 -29.40 -15.23 -29.40
N THR A 140 -29.60 -16.55 -29.39
CA THR A 140 -30.87 -17.22 -29.10
C THR A 140 -31.27 -17.03 -27.63
N GLU A 141 -32.55 -17.23 -27.29
CA GLU A 141 -33.02 -17.12 -25.90
C GLU A 141 -32.30 -18.10 -24.96
N ASP A 142 -32.01 -19.31 -25.41
CA ASP A 142 -31.27 -20.32 -24.65
C ASP A 142 -29.83 -19.87 -24.36
N GLU A 143 -29.13 -19.29 -25.36
CA GLU A 143 -27.78 -18.74 -25.18
C GLU A 143 -27.77 -17.57 -24.21
N ARG A 144 -28.75 -16.65 -24.32
CA ARG A 144 -28.91 -15.52 -23.41
C ARG A 144 -29.16 -16.01 -21.98
N PHE A 145 -30.03 -17.00 -21.82
CA PHE A 145 -30.34 -17.59 -20.51
C PHE A 145 -29.08 -18.21 -19.88
N VAL A 146 -28.39 -19.09 -20.61
CA VAL A 146 -27.19 -19.79 -20.09
C VAL A 146 -26.07 -18.82 -19.76
N ALA A 147 -25.80 -17.83 -20.61
CA ALA A 147 -24.78 -16.82 -20.34
C ALA A 147 -25.14 -15.91 -19.15
N THR A 148 -26.43 -15.56 -18.98
CA THR A 148 -26.90 -14.79 -17.82
C THR A 148 -26.68 -15.57 -16.52
N GLN A 149 -26.99 -16.87 -16.53
CA GLN A 149 -26.71 -17.74 -15.37
C GLN A 149 -25.22 -17.85 -15.09
N PHE A 150 -24.39 -17.99 -16.12
CA PHE A 150 -22.93 -18.00 -15.97
C PHE A 150 -22.43 -16.69 -15.35
N ALA A 151 -22.85 -15.53 -15.85
CA ALA A 151 -22.45 -14.23 -15.33
C ALA A 151 -22.80 -14.07 -13.83
N ALA A 152 -23.98 -14.53 -13.41
CA ALA A 152 -24.38 -14.52 -12.00
C ALA A 152 -23.52 -15.45 -11.13
N GLN A 153 -23.18 -16.65 -11.62
CA GLN A 153 -22.32 -17.59 -10.89
C GLN A 153 -20.87 -17.12 -10.82
N ALA A 154 -20.33 -16.60 -11.93
CA ALA A 154 -18.99 -16.00 -11.97
C ALA A 154 -18.90 -14.82 -11.00
N ALA A 155 -19.94 -13.97 -10.95
CA ALA A 155 -20.03 -12.87 -10.00
C ALA A 155 -19.97 -13.36 -8.54
N LEU A 156 -20.78 -14.36 -8.18
CA LEU A 156 -20.74 -14.95 -6.83
C LEU A 156 -19.36 -15.54 -6.50
N ALA A 157 -18.73 -16.24 -7.44
CA ALA A 157 -17.42 -16.84 -7.24
C ALA A 157 -16.33 -15.76 -7.01
N LEU A 158 -16.32 -14.70 -7.80
CA LEU A 158 -15.42 -13.55 -7.65
C LEU A 158 -15.62 -12.86 -6.29
N LEU A 159 -16.87 -12.66 -5.87
CA LEU A 159 -17.20 -12.07 -4.56
C LEU A 159 -16.67 -12.92 -3.40
N LEU A 160 -16.90 -14.24 -3.44
CA LEU A 160 -16.44 -15.16 -2.41
C LEU A 160 -14.91 -15.25 -2.36
N ALA A 161 -14.25 -15.26 -3.51
CA ALA A 161 -12.79 -15.26 -3.58
C ALA A 161 -12.20 -13.96 -3.02
N GLY A 162 -12.79 -12.80 -3.34
CA GLY A 162 -12.42 -11.52 -2.75
C GLY A 162 -12.54 -11.53 -1.22
N ALA A 163 -13.70 -11.97 -0.71
CA ALA A 163 -13.95 -12.06 0.72
C ALA A 163 -12.99 -13.03 1.44
N GLN A 164 -12.68 -14.17 0.82
CA GLN A 164 -11.73 -15.14 1.38
C GLN A 164 -10.31 -14.56 1.43
N ARG A 165 -9.89 -13.80 0.41
CA ARG A 165 -8.60 -13.11 0.38
C ARG A 165 -8.50 -12.07 1.47
N ASP A 166 -9.52 -11.25 1.63
CA ASP A 166 -9.56 -10.23 2.69
C ASP A 166 -9.49 -10.87 4.08
N ARG A 167 -10.20 -11.99 4.28
CA ARG A 167 -10.14 -12.76 5.52
C ARG A 167 -8.76 -13.38 5.77
N ASN A 168 -8.14 -13.97 4.75
CA ASN A 168 -6.80 -14.56 4.87
C ASN A 168 -5.75 -13.48 5.19
N ARG A 169 -5.83 -12.32 4.53
CA ARG A 169 -4.98 -11.15 4.83
C ARG A 169 -5.14 -10.71 6.28
N LEU A 170 -6.38 -10.60 6.75
CA LEU A 170 -6.66 -10.24 8.14
C LEU A 170 -6.10 -11.27 9.13
N ALA A 171 -6.27 -12.57 8.87
CA ALA A 171 -5.74 -13.63 9.72
C ALA A 171 -4.20 -13.60 9.79
N VAL A 172 -3.52 -13.33 8.67
CA VAL A 172 -2.07 -13.13 8.64
C VAL A 172 -1.66 -11.92 9.48
N TYR A 173 -2.44 -10.83 9.47
CA TYR A 173 -2.17 -9.66 10.31
C TYR A 173 -2.36 -9.94 11.80
N GLU A 174 -3.45 -10.60 12.18
CA GLU A 174 -3.71 -10.99 13.57
C GLU A 174 -2.58 -11.89 14.11
N GLU A 175 -2.10 -12.82 13.28
CA GLU A 175 -1.01 -13.71 13.64
C GLU A 175 0.33 -12.99 13.74
N ARG A 176 0.65 -12.08 12.81
CA ARG A 176 1.85 -11.25 12.90
C ARG A 176 1.84 -10.37 14.15
N ASP A 177 0.71 -9.77 14.48
CA ASP A 177 0.57 -8.94 15.67
C ASP A 177 0.67 -9.76 16.97
N ARG A 178 0.12 -10.99 16.96
CA ARG A 178 0.31 -11.94 18.06
C ARG A 178 1.78 -12.30 18.26
N ILE A 179 2.49 -12.65 17.18
CA ILE A 179 3.94 -12.96 17.23
C ILE A 179 4.74 -11.75 17.73
N ALA A 180 4.43 -10.54 17.25
CA ALA A 180 5.06 -9.31 17.70
C ALA A 180 4.89 -9.07 19.21
N ARG A 181 3.67 -9.27 19.74
CA ARG A 181 3.39 -9.19 21.18
C ARG A 181 4.13 -10.26 21.98
N ASP A 182 4.11 -11.51 21.53
CA ASP A 182 4.80 -12.62 22.20
C ASP A 182 6.33 -12.39 22.25
N LEU A 183 6.92 -11.87 21.17
CA LEU A 183 8.33 -11.49 21.12
C LEU A 183 8.64 -10.33 22.07
N HIS A 184 7.79 -9.29 22.10
CA HIS A 184 7.95 -8.16 23.00
C HIS A 184 7.90 -8.60 24.47
N ASP A 185 6.89 -9.39 24.84
CA ASP A 185 6.67 -9.76 26.23
C ASP A 185 7.66 -10.81 26.71
N LEU A 186 8.05 -11.76 25.86
CA LEU A 186 8.95 -12.84 26.28
C LEU A 186 10.43 -12.48 26.11
N VAL A 187 10.81 -11.90 24.98
CA VAL A 187 12.21 -11.72 24.62
C VAL A 187 12.73 -10.39 25.17
N ILE A 188 12.07 -9.27 24.87
CA ILE A 188 12.54 -7.94 25.31
C ILE A 188 12.53 -7.83 26.83
N GLN A 189 11.46 -8.29 27.51
CA GLN A 189 11.40 -8.22 28.98
C GLN A 189 12.49 -9.06 29.66
N ARG A 190 12.83 -10.25 29.12
CA ARG A 190 13.90 -11.11 29.67
C ARG A 190 15.29 -10.52 29.45
N LEU A 191 15.53 -9.94 28.28
CA LEU A 191 16.79 -9.24 27.99
C LEU A 191 16.96 -8.04 28.92
N PHE A 192 15.89 -7.27 29.14
CA PHE A 192 15.92 -6.13 30.07
C PHE A 192 16.19 -6.56 31.52
N ALA A 193 15.53 -7.62 31.99
CA ALA A 193 15.78 -8.18 33.32
C ALA A 193 17.22 -8.68 33.47
N THR A 194 17.79 -9.30 32.43
CA THR A 194 19.18 -9.76 32.42
C THR A 194 20.16 -8.59 32.48
N GLY A 195 19.91 -7.52 31.71
CA GLY A 195 20.67 -6.28 31.77
C GLY A 195 20.67 -5.66 33.17
N LEU A 196 19.51 -5.61 33.84
CA LEU A 196 19.40 -5.12 35.22
C LEU A 196 20.18 -5.99 36.22
N MET A 197 20.14 -7.32 36.07
CA MET A 197 20.92 -8.23 36.92
C MET A 197 22.43 -8.01 36.76
N LEU A 198 22.90 -7.82 35.53
CA LEU A 198 24.30 -7.53 35.21
C LEU A 198 24.75 -6.17 35.76
N GLN A 199 23.93 -5.12 35.58
CA GLN A 199 24.18 -3.81 36.19
C GLN A 199 24.18 -3.84 37.72
N GLY A 200 23.39 -4.74 38.33
CA GLY A 200 23.40 -5.01 39.76
C GLY A 200 24.68 -5.71 40.22
N ALA A 201 25.18 -6.68 39.45
CA ALA A 201 26.44 -7.38 39.73
C ALA A 201 27.64 -6.44 39.68
N ARG A 202 27.66 -5.47 38.74
CA ARG A 202 28.69 -4.42 38.63
C ARG A 202 28.84 -3.54 39.88
N ARG A 203 27.82 -3.45 40.74
CA ARG A 203 27.88 -2.68 41.99
C ARG A 203 28.59 -3.40 43.14
N LYS A 204 28.99 -4.66 42.94
CA LYS A 204 29.84 -5.42 43.87
C LYS A 204 31.29 -5.15 43.49
N ALA A 205 32.18 -5.02 44.48
CA ALA A 205 33.61 -4.80 44.25
C ALA A 205 34.21 -5.98 43.47
N LEU A 206 34.25 -5.84 42.14
CA LEU A 206 34.71 -6.85 41.20
C LEU A 206 36.13 -6.48 40.71
N PRO A 207 36.91 -7.47 40.24
CA PRO A 207 38.15 -7.20 39.53
C PRO A 207 37.89 -6.35 38.27
N PRO A 208 38.83 -5.48 37.85
CA PRO A 208 38.66 -4.58 36.69
C PRO A 208 38.22 -5.31 35.41
N ASP A 209 38.85 -6.45 35.10
CA ASP A 209 38.54 -7.26 33.92
C ASP A 209 37.09 -7.79 33.93
N ALA A 210 36.52 -8.04 35.13
CA ALA A 210 35.14 -8.50 35.29
C ALA A 210 34.12 -7.34 35.19
N GLU A 211 34.49 -6.12 35.59
CA GLU A 211 33.66 -4.93 35.37
C GLU A 211 33.56 -4.58 33.88
N GLU A 212 34.67 -4.67 33.14
CA GLU A 212 34.72 -4.42 31.69
C GLU A 212 33.90 -5.46 30.91
N GLY A 213 34.04 -6.75 31.26
CA GLY A 213 33.23 -7.82 30.67
C GLY A 213 31.72 -7.69 30.92
N ILE A 214 31.30 -7.21 32.09
CA ILE A 214 29.89 -6.93 32.40
C ILE A 214 29.38 -5.70 31.64
N ALA A 215 30.21 -4.66 31.48
CA ALA A 215 29.84 -3.48 30.69
C ALA A 215 29.59 -3.85 29.22
N HIS A 216 30.49 -4.63 28.62
CA HIS A 216 30.32 -5.12 27.25
C HIS A 216 29.08 -6.00 27.08
N ALA A 217 28.80 -6.89 28.04
CA ALA A 217 27.59 -7.73 27.99
C ALA A 217 26.28 -6.91 28.09
N VAL A 218 26.27 -5.78 28.80
CA VAL A 218 25.11 -4.88 28.85
C VAL A 218 24.93 -4.15 27.52
N GLU A 219 26.02 -3.69 26.89
CA GLU A 219 25.97 -3.06 25.57
C GLU A 219 25.43 -4.01 24.49
N GLU A 220 25.90 -5.26 24.47
CA GLU A 220 25.42 -6.29 23.54
C GLU A 220 23.93 -6.64 23.77
N LEU A 221 23.47 -6.66 25.02
CA LEU A 221 22.05 -6.85 25.34
C LEU A 221 21.19 -5.70 24.86
N ASP A 222 21.64 -4.45 25.05
CA ASP A 222 20.93 -3.27 24.58
C ASP A 222 20.87 -3.24 23.04
N ALA A 223 21.97 -3.59 22.36
CA ALA A 223 21.99 -3.73 20.90
C ALA A 223 21.00 -4.80 20.42
N THR A 224 20.99 -5.98 21.06
CA THR A 224 20.06 -7.08 20.74
C THR A 224 18.59 -6.67 20.97
N ILE A 225 18.29 -5.93 22.05
CA ILE A 225 16.94 -5.41 22.31
C ILE A 225 16.49 -4.49 21.18
N GLN A 226 17.39 -3.65 20.66
CA GLN A 226 17.07 -2.75 19.54
C GLN A 226 16.82 -3.53 18.24
N GLU A 227 17.64 -4.54 17.92
CA GLU A 227 17.44 -5.39 16.75
C GLU A 227 16.08 -6.11 16.80
N VAL A 228 15.71 -6.67 17.96
CA VAL A 228 14.41 -7.32 18.17
C VAL A 228 13.26 -6.32 18.01
N ARG A 229 13.39 -5.10 18.52
CA ARG A 229 12.37 -4.04 18.32
C ARG A 229 12.21 -3.67 16.85
N THR A 230 13.31 -3.56 16.11
CA THR A 230 13.27 -3.30 14.66
C THR A 230 12.57 -4.45 13.92
N ALA A 231 12.86 -5.70 14.28
CA ALA A 231 12.22 -6.88 13.68
C ALA A 231 10.72 -6.97 14.00
N ILE A 232 10.32 -6.73 15.25
CA ILE A 232 8.90 -6.67 15.68
C ILE A 232 8.17 -5.59 14.89
N PHE A 233 8.78 -4.42 14.75
CA PHE A 233 8.19 -3.32 14.00
C PHE A 233 8.05 -3.66 12.52
N ALA A 234 9.05 -4.29 11.90
CA ALA A 234 8.97 -4.77 10.53
C ALA A 234 7.87 -5.83 10.33
N LEU A 235 7.64 -6.71 11.31
CA LEU A 235 6.55 -7.69 11.29
C LEU A 235 5.17 -7.05 11.36
N GLN A 236 5.04 -5.93 12.08
CA GLN A 236 3.80 -5.16 12.20
C GLN A 236 3.54 -4.25 10.99
N GLN A 237 4.50 -4.09 10.07
CA GLN A 237 4.31 -3.33 8.84
C GLN A 237 3.94 -4.23 7.65
N GLU A 238 3.03 -3.75 6.80
CA GLU A 238 2.78 -4.36 5.49
C GLU A 238 3.96 -4.14 4.55
N PRO A 239 4.34 -5.14 3.73
CA PRO A 239 4.82 -4.87 2.39
C PRO A 239 3.58 -4.47 1.55
N ARG A 240 3.22 -3.18 1.59
CA ARG A 240 2.25 -2.62 0.65
C ARG A 240 3.02 -2.08 -0.54
N ASP A 241 3.01 -2.81 -1.65
CA ASP A 241 3.69 -2.40 -2.88
C ASP A 241 3.07 -1.14 -3.52
N ASP A 242 1.83 -0.74 -3.17
CA ASP A 242 1.14 0.38 -3.86
C ASP A 242 0.50 1.47 -2.96
N ALA A 243 0.69 1.44 -1.63
CA ALA A 243 0.31 2.59 -0.78
C ALA A 243 1.56 3.39 -0.40
N PRO A 244 1.59 4.73 -0.53
CA PRO A 244 2.69 5.51 0.02
C PRO A 244 2.71 5.27 1.53
N ALA A 245 3.69 4.49 2.01
CA ALA A 245 3.82 4.14 3.42
C ALA A 245 3.67 5.40 4.29
N GLY A 246 2.91 5.30 5.39
CA GLY A 246 2.65 6.44 6.28
C GLY A 246 3.92 7.18 6.71
N LEU A 247 3.77 8.46 7.09
CA LEU A 247 4.89 9.33 7.47
C LEU A 247 5.77 8.71 8.56
N ARG A 248 5.18 7.98 9.53
CA ARG A 248 5.97 7.24 10.53
C ARG A 248 6.93 6.25 9.90
N ALA A 249 6.46 5.47 8.94
CA ALA A 249 7.26 4.48 8.25
C ALA A 249 8.35 5.13 7.40
N GLN A 250 8.06 6.26 6.74
CA GLN A 250 9.06 7.03 6.00
C GLN A 250 10.18 7.54 6.92
N VAL A 251 9.83 8.13 8.07
CA VAL A 251 10.81 8.61 9.06
C VAL A 251 11.69 7.48 9.58
N LEU A 252 11.10 6.34 9.96
CA LEU A 252 11.84 5.20 10.50
C LEU A 252 12.76 4.54 9.46
N ARG A 253 12.36 4.52 8.18
CA ARG A 253 13.24 4.04 7.10
C ARG A 253 14.43 4.97 6.88
N GLU A 254 14.21 6.29 6.91
CA GLU A 254 15.31 7.26 6.76
C GLU A 254 16.29 7.18 7.94
N THR A 255 15.79 7.12 9.20
CA THR A 255 16.67 6.97 10.37
C THR A 255 17.39 5.64 10.38
N GLY A 256 16.72 4.54 10.03
CA GLY A 256 17.34 3.22 9.89
C GLY A 256 18.41 3.19 8.81
N SER A 257 18.19 3.87 7.68
CA SER A 257 19.19 3.98 6.61
C SER A 257 20.43 4.77 7.03
N ALA A 258 20.26 5.78 7.89
CA ALA A 258 21.36 6.58 8.42
C ALA A 258 22.23 5.84 9.45
N ALA A 259 21.69 4.82 10.12
CA ALA A 259 22.39 4.11 11.20
C ALA A 259 23.77 3.56 10.77
N ARG A 260 23.86 2.97 9.56
CA ARG A 260 25.14 2.48 9.02
C ARG A 260 26.17 3.58 8.81
N GLY A 261 25.71 4.76 8.40
CA GLY A 261 26.58 5.92 8.19
C GLY A 261 27.07 6.55 9.48
N LEU A 262 26.23 6.52 10.52
CA LEU A 262 26.51 7.06 11.85
C LEU A 262 27.33 6.11 12.73
N GLY A 263 27.24 4.80 12.50
CA GLY A 263 27.85 3.77 13.34
C GLY A 263 27.00 3.38 14.56
N PHE A 264 25.83 3.98 14.72
CA PHE A 264 24.84 3.68 15.77
C PHE A 264 23.43 4.05 15.28
N PRO A 265 22.36 3.42 15.82
CA PRO A 265 20.98 3.74 15.44
C PRO A 265 20.47 5.02 16.13
N PRO A 266 19.95 6.01 15.38
CA PRO A 266 19.25 7.15 15.96
C PRO A 266 17.98 6.73 16.72
N SER A 267 17.68 7.38 17.85
CA SER A 267 16.40 7.19 18.54
C SER A 267 15.30 7.99 17.84
N VAL A 268 14.06 7.47 17.82
CA VAL A 268 12.92 8.14 17.19
C VAL A 268 11.73 8.18 18.15
N ARG A 269 11.13 9.36 18.30
CA ARG A 269 9.91 9.61 19.09
C ARG A 269 8.85 10.31 18.25
N PHE A 270 7.60 9.86 18.35
CA PHE A 270 6.46 10.51 17.71
C PHE A 270 5.52 11.09 18.76
N VAL A 271 5.03 12.30 18.54
CA VAL A 271 4.04 12.98 19.39
C VAL A 271 2.83 13.33 18.53
N GLY A 272 1.65 12.83 18.93
CA GLY A 272 0.39 13.02 18.21
C GLY A 272 0.17 12.10 16.99
N PRO A 273 -0.97 12.26 16.29
CA PRO A 273 -1.36 11.39 15.18
C PRO A 273 -0.72 11.83 13.84
N VAL A 274 0.61 11.65 13.72
CA VAL A 274 1.39 12.18 12.58
C VAL A 274 0.91 11.70 11.21
N ASP A 275 0.45 10.44 11.08
CA ASP A 275 0.00 9.89 9.78
C ASP A 275 -1.35 10.46 9.30
N HIS A 276 -2.15 11.01 10.22
CA HIS A 276 -3.49 11.55 9.90
C HIS A 276 -3.52 13.07 9.82
N ARG A 277 -2.61 13.75 10.54
CA ARG A 277 -2.59 15.21 10.63
C ARG A 277 -1.67 15.88 9.63
N VAL A 278 -0.59 15.21 9.20
CA VAL A 278 0.42 15.84 8.35
C VAL A 278 0.08 15.62 6.88
N GLY A 279 -0.21 16.69 6.15
CA GLY A 279 -0.51 16.62 4.71
C GLY A 279 0.66 16.08 3.88
N ALA A 280 0.36 15.48 2.73
CA ALA A 280 1.36 14.81 1.87
C ALA A 280 2.51 15.74 1.43
N LEU A 281 2.24 17.04 1.24
CA LEU A 281 3.27 18.02 0.88
C LEU A 281 4.24 18.30 2.04
N SER A 282 3.71 18.47 3.26
CA SER A 282 4.50 18.64 4.49
C SER A 282 5.30 17.38 4.80
N ALA A 283 4.69 16.20 4.67
CA ALA A 283 5.35 14.89 4.83
C ALA A 283 6.58 14.73 3.92
N ARG A 284 6.46 15.02 2.62
CA ARG A 284 7.59 14.92 1.66
C ARG A 284 8.74 15.85 2.03
N ASN A 285 8.45 17.09 2.38
CA ASN A 285 9.50 18.06 2.74
C ASN A 285 10.14 17.73 4.10
N LEU A 286 9.36 17.20 5.04
CA LEU A 286 9.85 16.77 6.35
C LEU A 286 10.82 15.59 6.22
N VAL A 287 10.49 14.58 5.40
CA VAL A 287 11.37 13.44 5.14
C VAL A 287 12.67 13.89 4.47
N ALA A 288 12.58 14.82 3.51
CA ALA A 288 13.76 15.42 2.89
C ALA A 288 14.60 16.24 3.90
N ALA A 289 13.95 16.94 4.84
CA ALA A 289 14.62 17.67 5.90
C ALA A 289 15.32 16.74 6.89
N LEU A 290 14.66 15.65 7.29
CA LEU A 290 15.25 14.59 8.12
C LEU A 290 16.49 13.99 7.48
N ARG A 291 16.41 13.64 6.19
CA ARG A 291 17.54 13.07 5.44
C ARG A 291 18.74 14.03 5.44
N GLU A 292 18.50 15.31 5.14
CA GLU A 292 19.56 16.32 5.15
C GLU A 292 20.15 16.51 6.56
N ALA A 293 19.31 16.54 7.60
CA ALA A 293 19.74 16.67 8.99
C ALA A 293 20.64 15.50 9.41
N LEU A 294 20.21 14.26 9.21
CA LEU A 294 21.01 13.06 9.53
C LEU A 294 22.31 13.02 8.73
N SER A 295 22.28 13.46 7.47
CA SER A 295 23.46 13.54 6.62
C SER A 295 24.46 14.59 7.11
N ASN A 296 23.99 15.70 7.68
CA ASN A 296 24.85 16.70 8.30
C ASN A 296 25.51 16.16 9.57
N VAL A 297 24.74 15.46 10.43
CA VAL A 297 25.30 14.80 11.62
C VAL A 297 26.41 13.82 11.21
N GLN A 298 26.13 12.95 10.25
CA GLN A 298 27.08 11.96 9.76
C GLN A 298 28.40 12.58 9.25
N ARG A 299 28.33 13.67 8.49
CA ARG A 299 29.52 14.27 7.88
C ARG A 299 30.31 15.17 8.82
N HIS A 300 29.67 15.75 9.83
CA HIS A 300 30.21 16.92 10.52
C HIS A 300 30.21 16.83 12.05
N ALA A 301 29.33 16.04 12.66
CA ALA A 301 29.12 16.12 14.11
C ALA A 301 30.12 15.28 14.94
N GLY A 302 30.58 14.14 14.42
CA GLY A 302 31.33 13.17 15.23
C GLY A 302 30.53 12.68 16.44
N ALA A 303 29.20 12.68 16.32
CA ALA A 303 28.24 12.35 17.37
C ALA A 303 28.31 10.86 17.73
N THR A 304 27.94 10.53 18.96
CA THR A 304 27.69 9.16 19.45
C THR A 304 26.21 8.92 19.75
N TRP A 305 25.39 9.96 19.68
CA TRP A 305 23.97 9.91 19.94
C TRP A 305 23.21 10.86 19.03
N VAL A 306 22.02 10.42 18.58
CA VAL A 306 21.07 11.22 17.81
C VAL A 306 19.65 10.90 18.27
N GLU A 307 18.84 11.92 18.55
CA GLU A 307 17.40 11.81 18.76
C GLU A 307 16.63 12.54 17.66
N VAL A 308 15.61 11.87 17.14
CA VAL A 308 14.65 12.39 16.18
C VAL A 308 13.27 12.44 16.82
N VAL A 309 12.68 13.62 16.91
CA VAL A 309 11.32 13.82 17.44
C VAL A 309 10.44 14.38 16.34
N LEU A 310 9.30 13.75 16.09
CA LEU A 310 8.28 14.27 15.20
C LEU A 310 7.01 14.56 15.99
N ASP A 311 6.67 15.84 16.13
CA ASP A 311 5.53 16.33 16.89
C ASP A 311 4.48 16.96 15.97
N ALA A 312 3.35 16.27 15.79
CA ALA A 312 2.18 16.76 15.04
C ALA A 312 1.13 17.43 15.95
N THR A 313 1.51 17.86 17.15
CA THR A 313 0.70 18.67 18.06
C THR A 313 1.29 20.06 18.29
N ALA A 314 2.37 20.39 17.57
CA ALA A 314 3.06 21.65 17.70
C ALA A 314 2.17 22.84 17.30
N VAL A 315 2.36 23.96 17.99
CA VAL A 315 1.83 25.27 17.62
C VAL A 315 3.01 26.10 17.12
N LEU A 316 2.86 26.65 15.91
CA LEU A 316 3.87 27.49 15.26
C LEU A 316 3.95 28.87 15.95
N SER A 317 5.02 29.61 15.66
CA SER A 317 5.25 30.96 16.20
C SER A 317 4.14 31.97 15.86
N ASP A 318 3.39 31.72 14.78
CA ASP A 318 2.24 32.52 14.34
C ASP A 318 0.89 32.04 14.90
N GLY A 319 0.89 31.02 15.77
CA GLY A 319 -0.29 30.49 16.44
C GLY A 319 -1.06 29.41 15.65
N ARG A 320 -0.63 29.04 14.44
CA ARG A 320 -1.24 27.95 13.67
C ARG A 320 -0.82 26.58 14.20
N GLU A 321 -1.67 25.58 14.01
CA GLU A 321 -1.28 24.19 14.21
C GLU A 321 -0.24 23.78 13.16
N GLY A 322 0.77 23.03 13.58
CA GLY A 322 1.87 22.62 12.73
C GLY A 322 2.44 21.27 13.12
N VAL A 323 3.42 20.87 12.32
CA VAL A 323 4.31 19.74 12.59
C VAL A 323 5.71 20.26 12.85
N ARG A 324 6.37 19.72 13.88
CA ARG A 324 7.74 20.02 14.26
C ARG A 324 8.59 18.75 14.20
N LEU A 325 9.61 18.76 13.36
CA LEU A 325 10.69 17.80 13.35
C LEU A 325 11.86 18.37 14.16
N ILE A 326 12.33 17.63 15.17
CA ILE A 326 13.50 17.96 15.96
C ILE A 326 14.55 16.88 15.73
N VAL A 327 15.77 17.27 15.39
CA VAL A 327 16.92 16.37 15.32
C VAL A 327 18.00 16.93 16.24
N SER A 328 18.37 16.17 17.26
CA SER A 328 19.38 16.53 18.25
C SER A 328 20.53 15.55 18.22
N ASP A 329 21.76 16.04 18.27
CA ASP A 329 22.99 15.26 18.37
C ASP A 329 23.88 15.74 19.52
N ASP A 330 24.79 14.89 19.99
CA ASP A 330 25.77 15.17 21.04
C ASP A 330 27.16 15.55 20.50
N GLY A 331 27.26 15.91 19.22
CA GLY A 331 28.52 16.14 18.53
C GLY A 331 29.20 17.48 18.84
N VAL A 332 30.05 17.92 17.91
CA VAL A 332 30.88 19.12 18.09
C VAL A 332 30.13 20.45 17.92
N GLY A 333 28.85 20.41 17.55
CA GLY A 333 28.04 21.60 17.27
C GLY A 333 28.32 22.21 15.88
N ILE A 334 27.62 23.31 15.56
CA ILE A 334 27.81 24.02 14.29
C ILE A 334 28.93 25.04 14.42
N PRO A 335 30.04 24.94 13.65
CA PRO A 335 31.11 25.92 13.68
C PRO A 335 30.67 27.30 13.18
N GLU A 336 31.22 28.37 13.79
CA GLU A 336 30.85 29.75 13.44
C GLU A 336 31.16 30.09 11.97
N THR A 337 32.20 29.49 11.40
CA THR A 337 32.66 29.71 10.02
C THR A 337 32.54 28.44 9.16
N GLY A 338 32.09 28.59 7.91
CA GLY A 338 31.93 27.47 6.97
C GLY A 338 30.77 27.64 5.98
N ARG A 339 30.70 26.77 4.97
CA ARG A 339 29.58 26.73 4.01
C ARG A 339 28.35 26.10 4.67
N ARG A 340 27.28 26.88 4.82
CA ARG A 340 26.00 26.45 5.43
C ARG A 340 24.95 26.03 4.38
N SER A 341 25.36 25.35 3.31
CA SER A 341 24.45 25.00 2.19
C SER A 341 23.33 24.06 2.62
N GLY A 342 23.60 23.08 3.51
CA GLY A 342 22.58 22.16 4.03
C GLY A 342 21.53 22.86 4.89
N LEU A 343 21.98 23.72 5.82
CA LEU A 343 21.09 24.54 6.66
C LEU A 343 20.24 25.51 5.82
N ARG A 344 20.79 26.09 4.75
CA ARG A 344 20.03 26.94 3.81
C ARG A 344 18.98 26.15 3.02
N ASN A 345 19.26 24.89 2.69
CA ASN A 345 18.29 24.02 2.04
C ASN A 345 17.14 23.64 3.00
N LEU A 346 17.46 23.37 4.27
CA LEU A 346 16.48 23.12 5.33
C LEU A 346 15.54 24.32 5.53
N ALA A 347 16.10 25.52 5.67
CA ALA A 347 15.34 26.77 5.78
C ALA A 347 14.41 26.99 4.58
N ARG A 348 14.94 26.89 3.34
CA ARG A 348 14.14 27.08 2.12
C ARG A 348 12.96 26.11 2.01
N ARG A 349 13.13 24.86 2.46
CA ARG A 349 12.06 23.86 2.49
C ARG A 349 10.96 24.24 3.49
N ALA A 350 11.33 24.71 4.68
CA ALA A 350 10.37 25.18 5.68
C ALA A 350 9.61 26.42 5.16
N GLU A 351 10.34 27.40 4.65
CA GLU A 351 9.81 28.65 4.11
C GLU A 351 8.84 28.41 2.95
N SER A 352 9.13 27.42 2.08
CA SER A 352 8.23 27.06 0.96
C SER A 352 6.85 26.57 1.40
N LEU A 353 6.72 26.17 2.66
CA LEU A 353 5.46 25.75 3.28
C LEU A 353 4.90 26.80 4.25
N GLY A 354 5.53 27.96 4.35
CA GLY A 354 5.18 28.98 5.33
C GLY A 354 5.52 28.58 6.78
N GLY A 355 6.57 27.77 6.95
CA GLY A 355 7.16 27.43 8.24
C GLY A 355 8.60 27.94 8.39
N GLU A 356 9.32 27.43 9.38
CA GLU A 356 10.67 27.91 9.74
C GLU A 356 11.62 26.75 10.06
N SER A 357 12.93 26.97 9.88
CA SER A 357 13.97 26.06 10.38
C SER A 357 14.93 26.81 11.29
N ILE A 358 15.03 26.33 12.52
CA ILE A 358 15.82 26.93 13.60
C ILE A 358 16.88 25.92 14.00
N PHE A 359 18.09 26.38 14.31
CA PHE A 359 19.14 25.53 14.86
C PHE A 359 19.87 26.24 16.00
N GLY A 360 20.41 25.47 16.92
CA GLY A 360 21.14 25.97 18.06
C GLY A 360 21.95 24.88 18.75
N PRO A 361 22.58 25.21 19.89
CA PRO A 361 23.25 24.21 20.72
C PRO A 361 22.24 23.15 21.21
N GLY A 362 22.71 21.93 21.40
CA GLY A 362 21.90 20.84 21.95
C GLY A 362 21.44 21.09 23.39
N PRO A 363 20.58 20.21 23.94
CA PRO A 363 19.90 20.41 25.23
C PRO A 363 20.85 20.70 26.42
N ASP A 364 22.04 20.12 26.41
CA ASP A 364 23.07 20.29 27.45
C ASP A 364 24.14 21.33 27.08
N GLY A 365 23.87 22.18 26.09
CA GLY A 365 24.84 23.15 25.56
C GLY A 365 25.95 22.52 24.71
N LYS A 366 25.87 21.22 24.42
CA LYS A 366 26.77 20.44 23.56
C LYS A 366 26.01 19.94 22.33
N GLY A 367 26.73 19.68 21.24
CA GLY A 367 26.11 19.23 19.99
C GLY A 367 25.18 20.25 19.35
N THR A 368 24.26 19.76 18.54
CA THR A 368 23.32 20.59 17.77
C THR A 368 21.90 20.13 17.99
N THR A 369 20.97 21.06 18.13
CA THR A 369 19.53 20.81 17.92
C THR A 369 19.07 21.58 16.70
N LEU A 370 18.48 20.87 15.74
CA LEU A 370 17.79 21.42 14.58
C LEU A 370 16.29 21.20 14.76
N ALA A 371 15.51 22.28 14.71
CA ALA A 371 14.05 22.24 14.59
C ALA A 371 13.64 22.66 13.17
N TRP A 372 12.77 21.89 12.55
CA TRP A 372 12.14 22.19 11.28
C TRP A 372 10.63 22.14 11.46
N GLU A 373 9.94 23.21 11.08
CA GLU A 373 8.52 23.40 11.35
C GLU A 373 7.76 23.76 10.08
N ALA A 374 6.54 23.25 9.95
CA ALA A 374 5.62 23.61 8.87
C ALA A 374 4.15 23.50 9.33
N PRO A 375 3.23 24.25 8.72
CA PRO A 375 1.79 24.03 8.88
C PRO A 375 1.38 22.61 8.48
N LEU A 376 0.33 22.09 9.12
CA LEU A 376 -0.23 20.75 8.85
C LEU A 376 -0.83 20.59 7.45
#